data_AF-A0A0G2B2J8-F1
#
_entry.id   AF-A0A0G2B2J8-F1
#
_cell.length_a   1.000
_cell.length_b   1.000
_cell.length_c   1.000
_cell.angle_alpha   90.00
_cell.angle_beta   90.00
_cell.angle_gamma   90.00
#
_symmetry.space_group_name_H-M   'P 1'
#
loop_
_entity.id
_entity.type
_entity.pdbx_description
1 polymer ?
#
loop_
_entity_poly.entity_id
_entity_poly.type
_entity_poly.pdbx_seq_one_letter_code
_entity_poly.pdbx_strand_id
1 'polypeptide(L)'
;MVFVLATTEYEKLPATITSRTQRFIFKKLTKSKILSKLRLIATEEKIDIEPAALELVAAAAEGSLRDAESLLDQLSSVKGKIDLATAERLTGRVGFKKVDGLAELLLKDELEAALKYLSEVNEEGHNLVQLTRDLIHYLRKILALKLAPALEEAFHGELTGEELARVKSLGALMEPERGVALIKALIRAYTEMRYSPFAMVPLEMVLVENLKSK
;
A
#
# COMPACT_ATOMS: atom_id res chain seq x y z
N MET A 1 43.56 -1.27 -2.32
CA MET A 1 42.49 -2.17 -1.84
C MET A 1 41.35 -1.28 -1.35
N VAL A 2 40.12 -1.48 -1.82
CA VAL A 2 38.94 -0.70 -1.41
C VAL A 2 37.98 -1.66 -0.73
N PHE A 3 37.51 -1.29 0.47
CA PHE A 3 36.50 -2.04 1.21
C PHE A 3 35.14 -1.36 1.07
N VAL A 4 34.11 -2.14 0.75
CA VAL A 4 32.71 -1.67 0.69
C VAL A 4 31.90 -2.45 1.72
N LEU A 5 31.29 -1.73 2.65
CA LEU A 5 30.47 -2.29 3.72
C LEU A 5 29.02 -1.85 3.51
N ALA A 6 28.08 -2.80 3.57
CA ALA A 6 26.65 -2.55 3.49
C ALA A 6 25.95 -3.08 4.75
N THR A 7 25.13 -2.25 5.41
CA THR A 7 24.35 -2.64 6.58
C THR A 7 22.99 -1.95 6.58
N THR A 8 21.97 -2.63 7.08
CA THR A 8 20.65 -2.05 7.40
C THR A 8 20.57 -1.53 8.84
N GLU A 9 21.56 -1.87 9.68
CA GLU A 9 21.58 -1.58 11.12
C GLU A 9 22.88 -0.85 11.49
N TYR A 10 22.97 0.43 11.12
CA TYR A 10 24.17 1.24 11.35
C TYR A 10 24.53 1.38 12.84
N GLU A 11 23.53 1.51 13.71
CA GLU A 11 23.71 1.70 15.16
C GLU A 11 24.42 0.50 15.83
N LYS A 12 24.40 -0.68 15.20
CA LYS A 12 25.08 -1.88 15.71
C LYS A 12 26.56 -1.92 15.34
N LEU A 13 27.04 -1.01 14.49
CA LEU A 13 28.44 -0.99 14.06
C LEU A 13 29.36 -0.38 15.13
N PRO A 14 30.51 -1.01 15.44
CA PRO A 14 31.51 -0.42 16.32
C PRO A 14 32.03 0.92 15.81
N ALA A 15 32.27 1.86 16.75
CA ALA A 15 32.81 3.19 16.45
C ALA A 15 34.18 3.17 15.72
N THR A 16 34.95 2.10 15.90
CA THR A 16 36.25 1.89 15.25
C THR A 16 36.13 1.68 13.74
N ILE A 17 35.00 1.15 13.26
CA ILE A 17 34.71 0.99 11.84
C ILE A 17 34.14 2.30 11.30
N THR A 18 33.16 2.88 12.00
CA THR A 18 32.46 4.08 11.50
C THR A 18 33.37 5.31 11.41
N SER A 19 34.38 5.43 12.28
CA SER A 19 35.40 6.50 12.23
C SER A 19 36.37 6.40 11.05
N ARG A 20 36.45 5.25 10.38
CA ARG A 20 37.41 4.98 9.29
C ARG A 20 36.75 4.78 7.93
N THR A 21 35.43 4.94 7.85
CA THR A 21 34.65 4.70 6.63
C THR A 21 33.88 5.93 6.20
N GLN A 22 33.80 6.18 4.90
CA GLN A 22 32.88 7.17 4.37
C GLN A 22 31.46 6.61 4.34
N ARG A 23 30.52 7.33 4.98
CA ARG A 23 29.11 6.92 5.06
C ARG A 23 28.35 7.40 3.84
N PHE A 24 27.70 6.47 3.15
CA PHE A 24 26.70 6.75 2.13
C PHE A 24 25.36 6.18 2.59
N ILE A 25 24.34 7.04 2.68
CA ILE A 25 22.98 6.62 3.05
C ILE A 25 22.15 6.49 1.78
N PHE A 26 21.74 5.28 1.46
CA PHE A 26 20.80 5.03 0.38
C PHE A 26 19.38 5.26 0.89
N LYS A 27 18.66 6.18 0.24
CA LYS A 27 17.24 6.40 0.50
C LYS A 27 16.41 5.43 -0.32
N LYS A 28 15.23 5.08 0.18
CA LYS A 28 14.22 4.33 -0.58
C LYS A 28 13.92 5.03 -1.91
N LEU A 29 13.69 4.24 -2.96
CA LEU A 29 13.27 4.78 -4.24
C LEU A 29 11.82 5.24 -4.18
N THR A 30 11.49 6.26 -4.95
CA THR A 30 10.09 6.67 -5.13
C THR A 30 9.36 5.67 -6.02
N LYS A 31 8.05 5.51 -5.82
CA LYS A 31 7.18 4.65 -6.63
C LYS A 31 7.31 4.97 -8.12
N SER A 32 7.37 6.26 -8.49
CA SER A 32 7.57 6.70 -9.88
C SER A 32 8.89 6.23 -10.51
N LYS A 33 9.99 6.22 -9.73
CA LYS A 33 11.29 5.71 -10.21
C LYS A 33 11.26 4.20 -10.40
N ILE A 34 10.67 3.47 -9.46
CA ILE A 34 10.49 2.01 -9.56
C ILE A 34 9.63 1.70 -10.80
N LEU A 35 8.49 2.37 -10.95
CA LEU A 35 7.59 2.18 -12.08
C LEU A 35 8.29 2.42 -13.43
N SER A 36 9.07 3.50 -13.53
CA SER A 36 9.86 3.80 -14.74
C SER A 36 10.86 2.69 -15.06
N LYS A 37 11.53 2.15 -14.04
CA LYS A 37 12.48 1.05 -14.21
C LYS A 37 11.80 -0.27 -14.60
N LEU A 38 10.68 -0.60 -13.96
CA LEU A 38 9.89 -1.79 -14.31
C LEU A 38 9.31 -1.71 -15.72
N ARG A 39 8.86 -0.53 -16.17
CA ARG A 39 8.39 -0.32 -17.55
C ARG A 39 9.51 -0.56 -18.57
N LEU A 40 10.73 -0.10 -18.27
CA LEU A 40 11.90 -0.36 -19.11
C LEU A 40 12.16 -1.87 -19.21
N ILE A 41 12.24 -2.57 -18.07
CA ILE A 41 12.49 -4.02 -18.01
C ILE A 41 11.39 -4.78 -18.77
N ALA A 42 10.12 -4.46 -18.53
CA ALA A 42 9.01 -5.11 -19.22
C ALA A 42 9.07 -4.93 -20.74
N THR A 43 9.52 -3.77 -21.22
CA THR A 43 9.69 -3.50 -22.66
C THR A 43 10.86 -4.27 -23.25
N GLU A 44 12.01 -4.29 -22.56
CA GLU A 44 13.23 -4.99 -23.01
C GLU A 44 13.04 -6.51 -23.04
N GLU A 45 12.41 -7.07 -22.02
CA GLU A 45 12.12 -8.50 -21.88
C GLU A 45 10.83 -8.95 -22.60
N LYS A 46 10.13 -8.02 -23.28
CA LYS A 46 8.86 -8.25 -24.00
C LYS A 46 7.77 -8.89 -23.12
N ILE A 47 7.69 -8.47 -21.87
CA ILE A 47 6.66 -8.88 -20.93
C ILE A 47 5.37 -8.10 -21.26
N ASP A 48 4.32 -8.81 -21.68
CA ASP A 48 3.01 -8.22 -21.94
C ASP A 48 2.27 -8.00 -20.61
N ILE A 49 2.45 -6.82 -20.01
CA ILE A 49 1.87 -6.45 -18.71
C ILE A 49 1.13 -5.11 -18.79
N GLU A 50 -0.04 -5.06 -18.16
CA GLU A 50 -0.84 -3.83 -18.12
C GLU A 50 -0.20 -2.75 -17.24
N PRO A 51 -0.35 -1.45 -17.59
CA PRO A 51 0.18 -0.36 -16.77
C PRO A 51 -0.29 -0.39 -15.31
N ALA A 52 -1.55 -0.75 -15.06
CA ALA A 52 -2.10 -0.86 -13.71
C ALA A 52 -1.47 -2.00 -12.90
N ALA A 53 -1.15 -3.13 -13.54
CA ALA A 53 -0.43 -4.24 -12.91
C ALA A 53 1.01 -3.85 -12.54
N LEU A 54 1.71 -3.13 -13.43
CA LEU A 54 3.02 -2.55 -13.16
C LEU A 54 3.00 -1.57 -11.97
N GLU A 55 1.97 -0.75 -11.86
CA GLU A 55 1.79 0.18 -10.75
C GLU A 55 1.54 -0.54 -9.43
N LEU A 56 0.79 -1.64 -9.44
CA LEU A 56 0.62 -2.51 -8.29
C LEU A 56 1.96 -3.06 -7.81
N VAL A 57 2.79 -3.58 -8.72
CA VAL A 57 4.12 -4.12 -8.40
C VAL A 57 5.04 -3.03 -7.83
N ALA A 58 5.03 -1.84 -8.44
CA ALA A 58 5.82 -0.71 -7.94
C ALA A 58 5.39 -0.27 -6.53
N ALA A 59 4.09 -0.28 -6.24
CA ALA A 59 3.56 -0.02 -4.90
C ALA A 59 3.93 -1.14 -3.92
N ALA A 60 3.87 -2.40 -4.38
CA ALA A 60 4.16 -3.58 -3.59
C ALA A 60 5.59 -3.64 -3.06
N ALA A 61 6.51 -3.02 -3.80
CA ALA A 61 7.93 -3.00 -3.50
C ALA A 61 8.34 -2.07 -2.34
N GLU A 62 7.45 -1.18 -1.87
CA GLU A 62 7.69 -0.28 -0.72
C GLU A 62 9.06 0.45 -0.75
N GLY A 63 9.56 0.79 -1.94
CA GLY A 63 10.81 1.50 -2.17
C GLY A 63 12.04 0.62 -2.46
N SER A 64 11.88 -0.70 -2.50
CA SER A 64 12.92 -1.70 -2.78
C SER A 64 12.89 -2.15 -4.25
N LEU A 65 13.87 -1.75 -5.05
CA LEU A 65 13.91 -2.17 -6.46
C LEU A 65 14.04 -3.68 -6.62
N ARG A 66 14.78 -4.34 -5.73
CA ARG A 66 14.96 -5.79 -5.76
C ARG A 66 13.64 -6.53 -5.56
N ASP A 67 12.81 -6.08 -4.63
CA ASP A 67 11.50 -6.70 -4.41
C ASP A 67 10.58 -6.45 -5.62
N ALA A 68 10.66 -5.25 -6.21
CA ALA A 68 9.93 -4.92 -7.43
C ALA A 68 10.30 -5.84 -8.61
N GLU A 69 11.60 -6.04 -8.85
CA GLU A 69 12.11 -6.93 -9.90
C GLU A 69 11.75 -8.39 -9.62
N SER A 70 11.83 -8.83 -8.36
CA SER A 70 11.45 -10.20 -7.97
C SER A 70 9.95 -10.47 -8.22
N LEU A 71 9.09 -9.49 -7.91
CA LEU A 71 7.65 -9.59 -8.19
C LEU A 71 7.36 -9.55 -9.70
N LEU A 72 8.06 -8.70 -10.46
CA LEU A 72 7.92 -8.67 -11.91
C LEU A 72 8.36 -9.99 -12.54
N ASP A 73 9.43 -10.60 -12.05
CA ASP A 73 9.92 -11.89 -12.51
C ASP A 73 8.93 -13.02 -12.21
N GLN A 74 8.28 -13.00 -11.04
CA GLN A 74 7.18 -13.92 -10.74
C GLN A 74 6.00 -13.76 -11.72
N LEU A 75 5.66 -12.52 -12.09
CA LEU A 75 4.59 -12.25 -13.03
C LEU A 75 4.96 -12.63 -14.47
N SER A 76 6.24 -12.50 -14.86
CA SER A 76 6.74 -12.87 -16.19
C SER A 76 6.51 -14.36 -16.51
N SER A 77 6.41 -15.20 -15.47
CA SER A 77 6.15 -16.64 -15.59
C SER A 77 4.71 -16.97 -16.03
N VAL A 78 3.80 -15.99 -16.02
CA VAL A 78 2.42 -16.15 -16.51
C VAL A 78 2.41 -16.20 -18.03
N LYS A 79 1.68 -17.16 -18.60
CA LYS A 79 1.48 -17.23 -20.05
C LYS A 79 0.46 -16.18 -20.51
N GLY A 80 0.88 -15.30 -21.41
CA GLY A 80 0.03 -14.30 -22.03
C GLY A 80 0.05 -12.95 -21.31
N LYS A 81 -0.97 -12.13 -21.57
CA LYS A 81 -1.07 -10.79 -21.00
C LYS A 81 -1.32 -10.83 -19.50
N ILE A 82 -0.49 -10.12 -18.74
CA ILE A 82 -0.64 -9.94 -17.30
C ILE A 82 -1.57 -8.75 -17.06
N ASP A 83 -2.82 -9.04 -16.74
CA ASP A 83 -3.81 -8.06 -16.30
C ASP A 83 -3.68 -7.73 -14.81
N LEU A 84 -4.39 -6.68 -14.36
CA LEU A 84 -4.40 -6.28 -12.96
C LEU A 84 -4.86 -7.42 -12.03
N ALA A 85 -5.90 -8.16 -12.41
CA ALA A 85 -6.45 -9.24 -11.59
C ALA A 85 -5.44 -10.37 -11.36
N THR A 86 -4.68 -10.75 -12.41
CA THR A 86 -3.61 -11.74 -12.30
C THR A 86 -2.48 -11.23 -11.40
N ALA A 87 -2.13 -9.95 -11.51
CA ALA A 87 -1.12 -9.34 -10.65
C ALA A 87 -1.56 -9.30 -9.18
N GLU A 88 -2.80 -8.93 -8.88
CA GLU A 88 -3.35 -8.94 -7.52
C GLU A 88 -3.35 -10.35 -6.92
N ARG A 89 -3.74 -11.36 -7.72
CA ARG A 89 -3.76 -12.75 -7.28
C ARG A 89 -2.37 -13.29 -6.96
N LEU A 90 -1.37 -13.01 -7.80
CA LEU A 90 0.00 -13.53 -7.62
C LEU A 90 0.78 -12.77 -6.55
N THR A 91 0.59 -11.45 -6.47
CA THR A 91 1.24 -10.64 -5.44
C THR A 91 0.55 -10.76 -4.08
N GLY A 92 -0.68 -11.29 -4.05
CA GLY A 92 -1.53 -11.35 -2.85
C GLY A 92 -1.91 -9.97 -2.31
N ARG A 93 -1.65 -8.91 -3.09
CA ARG A 93 -1.94 -7.52 -2.71
C ARG A 93 -3.24 -7.08 -3.32
N VAL A 94 -3.92 -6.21 -2.58
CA VAL A 94 -5.14 -5.57 -3.03
C VAL A 94 -4.76 -4.28 -3.76
N GLY A 95 -5.29 -4.07 -4.96
CA GLY A 95 -4.99 -2.89 -5.74
C GLY A 95 -5.46 -1.60 -5.08
N PHE A 96 -4.80 -0.50 -5.45
CA PHE A 96 -5.12 0.84 -4.96
C PHE A 96 -6.62 1.15 -5.11
N LYS A 97 -7.22 0.80 -6.25
CA LYS A 97 -8.64 1.04 -6.53
C LYS A 97 -9.57 0.36 -5.53
N LYS A 98 -9.19 -0.82 -5.06
CA LYS A 98 -10.01 -1.57 -4.11
C LYS A 98 -9.96 -0.97 -2.71
N VAL A 99 -8.76 -0.54 -2.29
CA VAL A 99 -8.58 0.22 -1.05
C VAL A 99 -9.31 1.57 -1.12
N ASP A 100 -9.21 2.27 -2.26
CA ASP A 100 -9.89 3.54 -2.52
C ASP A 100 -11.42 3.38 -2.46
N GLY A 101 -11.97 2.35 -3.09
CA GLY A 101 -13.40 2.04 -3.06
C GLY A 101 -13.92 1.79 -1.64
N LEU A 102 -13.22 0.96 -0.86
CA LEU A 102 -13.59 0.72 0.54
C LEU A 102 -13.49 1.99 1.39
N ALA A 103 -12.46 2.80 1.19
CA ALA A 103 -12.32 4.09 1.88
C ALA A 103 -13.44 5.06 1.52
N GLU A 104 -13.87 5.11 0.27
CA GLU A 104 -14.99 5.94 -0.18
C GLU A 104 -16.31 5.52 0.50
N LEU A 105 -16.61 4.23 0.55
CA LEU A 105 -17.81 3.70 1.22
C LEU A 105 -17.82 3.99 2.73
N LEU A 106 -16.67 3.84 3.38
CA LEU A 106 -16.47 4.20 4.79
C LEU A 106 -16.74 5.69 5.06
N LEU A 107 -16.25 6.56 4.18
CA LEU A 107 -16.43 8.00 4.33
C LEU A 107 -17.86 8.47 4.05
N LYS A 108 -18.60 7.74 3.22
CA LYS A 108 -20.01 8.03 2.90
C LYS A 108 -21.03 7.42 3.88
N ASP A 109 -20.58 6.69 4.90
CA ASP A 109 -21.46 5.98 5.84
C ASP A 109 -22.33 4.88 5.19
N GLU A 110 -21.87 4.28 4.09
CA GLU A 110 -22.61 3.24 3.36
C GLU A 110 -22.30 1.84 3.91
N LEU A 111 -22.88 1.49 5.06
CA LEU A 111 -22.63 0.20 5.74
C LEU A 111 -22.93 -1.03 4.88
N GLU A 112 -24.11 -1.09 4.24
CA GLU A 112 -24.55 -2.25 3.45
C GLU A 112 -23.62 -2.47 2.25
N ALA A 113 -23.26 -1.39 1.54
CA ALA A 113 -22.34 -1.44 0.42
C ALA A 113 -20.92 -1.84 0.88
N ALA A 114 -20.45 -1.33 2.02
CA ALA A 114 -19.13 -1.68 2.56
C ALA A 114 -19.03 -3.17 2.96
N LEU A 115 -20.07 -3.73 3.59
CA LEU A 115 -20.13 -5.15 3.94
C LEU A 115 -20.16 -6.04 2.70
N LYS A 116 -20.98 -5.69 1.70
CA LYS A 116 -21.02 -6.40 0.43
C LYS A 116 -19.66 -6.37 -0.27
N TYR A 117 -19.02 -5.21 -0.29
CA TYR A 117 -17.70 -5.03 -0.88
C TYR A 117 -16.63 -5.89 -0.20
N LEU A 118 -16.66 -6.00 1.13
CA LEU A 118 -15.75 -6.90 1.86
C LEU A 118 -15.98 -8.37 1.53
N SER A 119 -17.24 -8.79 1.37
CA SER A 119 -17.57 -10.16 0.97
C SER A 119 -17.01 -10.47 -0.43
N GLU A 120 -17.20 -9.56 -1.39
CA GLU A 120 -16.67 -9.69 -2.75
C GLU A 120 -15.14 -9.81 -2.75
N VAL A 121 -14.43 -8.93 -2.02
CA VAL A 121 -12.96 -8.99 -1.93
C VAL A 121 -12.46 -10.28 -1.28
N ASN A 122 -13.22 -10.82 -0.32
CA ASN A 122 -12.87 -12.10 0.32
C ASN A 122 -13.12 -13.30 -0.61
N GLU A 123 -14.22 -13.30 -1.37
CA GLU A 123 -14.53 -14.33 -2.37
C GLU A 123 -13.49 -14.38 -3.50
N GLU A 124 -12.94 -13.24 -3.87
CA GLU A 124 -11.83 -13.13 -4.83
C GLU A 124 -10.50 -13.71 -4.30
N GLY A 125 -10.43 -14.09 -3.03
CA GLY A 125 -9.26 -14.72 -2.40
C GLY A 125 -8.18 -13.75 -1.97
N HIS A 126 -8.51 -12.46 -1.80
CA HIS A 126 -7.56 -11.47 -1.34
C HIS A 126 -7.26 -11.57 0.16
N ASN A 127 -6.07 -11.13 0.53
CA ASN A 127 -5.66 -11.10 1.93
C ASN A 127 -6.29 -9.90 2.66
N LEU A 128 -7.34 -10.15 3.46
CA LEU A 128 -8.03 -9.12 4.25
C LEU A 128 -7.14 -8.42 5.28
N VAL A 129 -6.12 -9.11 5.81
CA VAL A 129 -5.15 -8.50 6.74
C VAL A 129 -4.32 -7.45 6.01
N GLN A 130 -3.90 -7.75 4.78
CA GLN A 130 -3.18 -6.81 3.94
C GLN A 130 -4.07 -5.66 3.48
N LEU A 131 -5.33 -5.93 3.09
CA LEU A 131 -6.34 -4.90 2.79
C LEU A 131 -6.49 -3.91 3.95
N THR A 132 -6.64 -4.43 5.17
CA THR A 132 -6.83 -3.60 6.37
C THR A 132 -5.60 -2.75 6.65
N ARG A 133 -4.39 -3.32 6.49
CA ARG A 133 -3.13 -2.57 6.61
C ARG A 133 -3.06 -1.44 5.58
N ASP A 134 -3.37 -1.73 4.33
CA ASP A 134 -3.31 -0.75 3.25
C ASP A 134 -4.36 0.35 3.43
N LEU A 135 -5.56 0.00 3.90
CA LEU A 135 -6.62 0.93 4.27
C LEU A 135 -6.19 1.88 5.41
N ILE A 136 -5.54 1.37 6.47
CA ILE A 136 -5.00 2.20 7.56
C ILE A 136 -3.99 3.22 7.00
N HIS A 137 -3.06 2.77 6.15
CA HIS A 137 -2.09 3.66 5.52
C HIS A 137 -2.76 4.70 4.62
N TYR A 138 -3.81 4.29 3.89
CA TYR A 138 -4.56 5.16 2.99
C TYR A 138 -5.33 6.25 3.75
N LEU A 139 -6.11 5.88 4.76
CA LEU A 139 -6.84 6.83 5.62
C LEU A 139 -5.89 7.77 6.36
N ARG A 140 -4.72 7.28 6.79
CA ARG A 140 -3.67 8.13 7.38
C ARG A 140 -3.19 9.21 6.39
N LYS A 141 -3.00 8.86 5.11
CA LYS A 141 -2.59 9.82 4.08
C LYS A 141 -3.67 10.87 3.84
N ILE A 142 -4.94 10.44 3.76
CA ILE A 142 -6.10 11.34 3.63
C ILE A 142 -6.13 12.33 4.81
N LEU A 143 -6.06 11.82 6.04
CA LEU A 143 -6.09 12.65 7.25
C LEU A 143 -4.89 13.62 7.33
N ALA A 144 -3.69 13.14 6.99
CA ALA A 144 -2.48 13.95 7.01
C ALA A 144 -2.55 15.11 6.00
N LEU A 145 -3.03 14.85 4.78
CA LEU A 145 -3.19 15.90 3.76
C LEU A 145 -4.32 16.88 4.09
N LYS A 146 -5.39 16.42 4.77
CA LYS A 146 -6.44 17.31 5.26
C LYS A 146 -5.93 18.28 6.34
N LEU A 147 -5.14 17.79 7.29
CA LEU A 147 -4.65 18.58 8.43
C LEU A 147 -3.44 19.45 8.08
N ALA A 148 -2.55 18.95 7.23
CA ALA A 148 -1.32 19.62 6.85
C ALA A 148 -1.06 19.45 5.34
N PRO A 149 -1.58 20.35 4.50
CA PRO A 149 -1.35 20.33 3.05
C PRO A 149 0.14 20.37 2.66
N ALA A 150 0.98 20.94 3.53
CA ALA A 150 2.44 20.97 3.34
C ALA A 150 3.11 19.59 3.33
N LEU A 151 2.43 18.53 3.79
CA LEU A 151 2.93 17.15 3.74
C LEU A 151 2.81 16.51 2.34
N GLU A 152 2.22 17.22 1.37
CA GLU A 152 2.10 16.76 -0.02
C GLU A 152 3.45 16.34 -0.62
N GLU A 153 4.51 17.10 -0.38
CA GLU A 153 5.87 16.76 -0.87
C GLU A 153 6.39 15.44 -0.31
N ALA A 154 6.02 15.08 0.92
CA ALA A 154 6.43 13.81 1.53
C ALA A 154 5.72 12.61 0.87
N PHE A 155 4.50 12.81 0.36
CA PHE A 155 3.71 11.74 -0.27
C PHE A 155 3.92 11.63 -1.79
N HIS A 156 4.54 12.62 -2.45
CA HIS A 156 4.94 12.53 -3.86
C HIS A 156 5.83 11.31 -4.18
N GLY A 157 6.54 10.78 -3.18
CA GLY A 157 7.33 9.57 -3.34
C GLY A 157 6.52 8.27 -3.36
N GLU A 158 5.30 8.29 -2.82
CA GLU A 158 4.48 7.11 -2.56
C GLU A 158 3.21 7.03 -3.43
N LEU A 159 2.70 8.18 -3.89
CA LEU A 159 1.47 8.29 -4.68
C LEU A 159 1.77 8.85 -6.08
N THR A 160 1.03 8.41 -7.08
CA THR A 160 0.98 9.09 -8.39
C THR A 160 0.14 10.36 -8.31
N GLY A 161 0.22 11.23 -9.32
CA GLY A 161 -0.55 12.48 -9.34
C GLY A 161 -2.07 12.25 -9.33
N GLU A 162 -2.54 11.18 -9.98
CA GLU A 162 -3.95 10.79 -9.99
C GLU A 162 -4.41 10.27 -8.62
N GLU A 163 -3.59 9.45 -7.97
CA GLU A 163 -3.85 8.95 -6.62
C GLU A 163 -3.90 10.11 -5.61
N LEU A 164 -3.01 11.09 -5.74
CA LEU A 164 -2.98 12.28 -4.90
C LEU A 164 -4.27 13.12 -5.03
N ALA A 165 -4.79 13.27 -6.25
CA ALA A 165 -6.05 13.96 -6.50
C ALA A 165 -7.25 13.24 -5.84
N ARG A 166 -7.31 11.90 -5.92
CA ARG A 166 -8.35 11.10 -5.25
C ARG A 166 -8.26 11.20 -3.72
N VAL A 167 -7.06 11.11 -3.15
CA VAL A 167 -6.85 11.27 -1.70
C VAL A 167 -7.33 12.64 -1.22
N LYS A 168 -7.07 13.71 -1.99
CA LYS A 168 -7.57 15.06 -1.69
C LYS A 168 -9.10 15.15 -1.75
N SER A 169 -9.74 14.54 -2.76
CA SER A 169 -11.21 14.58 -2.87
C SER A 169 -11.87 13.83 -1.70
N LEU A 170 -11.33 12.69 -1.29
CA LEU A 170 -11.83 11.96 -0.13
C LEU A 170 -11.56 12.71 1.19
N GLY A 171 -10.45 13.45 1.28
CA GLY A 171 -10.17 14.32 2.43
C GLY A 171 -11.24 15.38 2.67
N ALA A 172 -11.92 15.87 1.64
CA ALA A 172 -13.03 16.80 1.80
C ALA A 172 -14.19 16.19 2.59
N LEU A 173 -14.44 14.89 2.44
CA LEU A 173 -15.54 14.15 3.08
C LEU A 173 -15.20 13.67 4.51
N MET A 174 -13.90 13.59 4.86
CA MET A 174 -13.46 13.00 6.13
C MET A 174 -13.39 14.02 7.27
N GLU A 175 -14.30 13.98 8.24
CA GLU A 175 -14.14 14.77 9.47
C GLU A 175 -12.90 14.32 10.28
N PRO A 176 -11.98 15.23 10.71
CA PRO A 176 -10.71 14.83 11.32
C PRO A 176 -10.85 13.96 12.57
N GLU A 177 -11.78 14.30 13.46
CA GLU A 177 -12.03 13.55 14.69
C GLU A 177 -12.53 12.14 14.39
N ARG A 178 -13.43 12.02 13.41
CA ARG A 178 -13.95 10.75 12.90
C ARG A 178 -12.84 9.93 12.24
N GLY A 179 -11.98 10.55 11.43
CA GLY A 179 -10.84 9.90 10.78
C GLY A 179 -9.88 9.31 11.80
N VAL A 180 -9.58 10.03 12.88
CA VAL A 180 -8.73 9.51 13.99
C VAL A 180 -9.39 8.32 14.68
N ALA A 181 -10.69 8.40 14.98
CA ALA A 181 -11.43 7.31 15.61
C ALA A 181 -11.45 6.04 14.73
N LEU A 182 -11.74 6.20 13.43
CA LEU A 182 -11.77 5.12 12.46
C LEU A 182 -10.40 4.44 12.31
N ILE A 183 -9.31 5.21 12.19
CA ILE A 183 -7.95 4.67 12.11
C ILE A 183 -7.61 3.88 13.38
N LYS A 184 -7.97 4.38 14.57
CA LYS A 184 -7.75 3.66 15.84
C LYS A 184 -8.52 2.35 15.90
N ALA A 185 -9.78 2.34 15.45
CA ALA A 185 -10.60 1.14 15.39
C ALA A 185 -10.00 0.09 14.43
N LEU A 186 -9.57 0.52 13.23
CA LEU A 186 -8.92 -0.36 12.26
C LEU A 186 -7.58 -0.94 12.76
N ILE A 187 -6.78 -0.16 13.51
CA ILE A 187 -5.52 -0.68 14.11
C ILE A 187 -5.81 -1.78 15.14
N ARG A 188 -6.88 -1.63 15.93
CA ARG A 188 -7.33 -2.67 16.88
C ARG A 188 -7.76 -3.92 16.14
N ALA A 189 -8.64 -3.78 15.15
CA ALA A 189 -9.09 -4.90 14.32
C ALA A 189 -7.92 -5.59 13.61
N TYR A 190 -6.98 -4.84 13.04
CA TYR A 190 -5.77 -5.41 12.42
C TYR A 190 -4.96 -6.27 13.38
N THR A 191 -4.87 -5.86 14.65
CA THR A 191 -4.18 -6.65 15.67
C THR A 191 -4.95 -7.93 15.98
N GLU A 192 -6.28 -7.83 16.14
CA GLU A 192 -7.16 -8.98 16.41
C GLU A 192 -7.17 -9.98 15.24
N MET A 193 -7.16 -9.52 13.99
CA MET A 193 -7.09 -10.36 12.80
C MET A 193 -5.85 -11.25 12.75
N ARG A 194 -4.71 -10.78 13.27
CA ARG A 194 -3.47 -11.56 13.29
C ARG A 194 -3.52 -12.74 14.25
N TYR A 195 -4.38 -12.68 15.27
CA TYR A 195 -4.48 -13.70 16.32
C TYR A 195 -5.81 -14.48 16.27
N SER A 196 -6.79 -13.99 15.49
CA SER A 196 -8.10 -14.62 15.33
C SER A 196 -8.09 -15.60 14.15
N PRO A 197 -8.73 -16.76 14.26
CA PRO A 197 -8.99 -17.64 13.12
C PRO A 197 -9.99 -17.04 12.12
N PHE A 198 -10.67 -15.95 12.47
CA PHE A 198 -11.62 -15.24 11.63
C PHE A 198 -11.12 -13.83 11.34
N ALA A 199 -10.40 -13.64 10.23
CA ALA A 199 -9.89 -12.32 9.83
C ALA A 199 -10.99 -11.34 9.39
N MET A 200 -12.14 -11.87 8.96
CA MET A 200 -13.28 -11.08 8.47
C MET A 200 -14.05 -10.41 9.61
N VAL A 201 -14.33 -11.14 10.69
CA VAL A 201 -15.20 -10.68 11.79
C VAL A 201 -14.72 -9.38 12.45
N PRO A 202 -13.42 -9.20 12.81
CA PRO A 202 -12.96 -7.93 13.37
C PRO A 202 -13.14 -6.74 12.42
N LEU A 203 -13.05 -6.96 11.09
CA LEU A 203 -13.25 -5.89 10.12
C LEU A 203 -14.71 -5.47 10.05
N GLU A 204 -15.62 -6.45 9.99
CA GLU A 204 -17.06 -6.23 9.98
C GLU A 204 -17.53 -5.50 11.24
N MET A 205 -17.00 -5.89 12.40
CA MET A 205 -17.29 -5.21 13.68
C MET A 205 -16.90 -3.74 13.62
N VAL A 206 -15.71 -3.42 13.07
CA VAL A 206 -15.29 -2.01 12.90
C VAL A 206 -16.22 -1.26 11.95
N LEU A 207 -16.65 -1.89 10.85
CA LEU A 207 -17.61 -1.27 9.94
C LEU A 207 -18.93 -0.96 10.64
N VAL A 208 -19.51 -1.93 11.37
CA VAL A 208 -20.79 -1.77 12.06
C VAL A 208 -20.72 -0.74 13.18
N GLU A 209 -19.62 -0.69 13.93
CA GLU A 209 -19.44 0.28 15.02
C GLU A 209 -19.22 1.71 14.53
N ASN A 210 -18.54 1.90 13.39
CA ASN A 210 -18.17 3.23 12.90
C ASN A 210 -19.15 3.79 11.86
N LEU A 211 -19.84 2.93 11.10
CA LEU A 211 -20.89 3.30 10.16
C LEU A 211 -22.22 3.04 10.87
N LYS A 212 -22.73 4.05 11.58
CA LYS A 212 -24.00 3.93 12.30
C LYS A 212 -25.11 3.51 11.33
N SER A 213 -25.73 2.35 11.56
CA SER A 213 -27.06 2.10 11.03
C SER A 213 -27.98 3.15 11.64
N LYS A 214 -28.48 4.06 10.81
CA LYS A 214 -29.49 5.04 11.20
C LYS A 214 -30.79 4.35 11.58
#